data_AF-A0AAJ5D049-F1
#
_entry.id   AF-A0AAJ5D049-F1
#
_cell.length_a   1.000
_cell.length_b   1.000
_cell.length_c   1.000
_cell.angle_alpha   90.00
_cell.angle_beta   90.00
_cell.angle_gamma   90.00
#
_symmetry.space_group_name_H-M   'P 1'
#
loop_
_entity.id
_entity.type
_entity.pdbx_description
1 polymer ?
#
loop_
_entity_poly.entity_id
_entity_poly.type
_entity_poly.pdbx_seq_one_letter_code
_entity_poly.pdbx_strand_id
1 'polypeptide(L)'
;MRISIFHLLAICTGLAVQATAFAYDCNDSAAYQSGQRELALVRSAVTAQMGWAVEFVQKEKGVSFDAALREVMQAGGLDQTRLYDDQLDELGAKIKNAKHDSPQACEALLLLQRQYAYIGQQKMDFVAKLVTGEDAATR
;
A
#
# COMPACT_ATOMS: atom_id res chain seq x y z
N MET A 1 65.45 -43.39 13.46
CA MET A 1 64.55 -43.34 14.63
C MET A 1 63.40 -42.40 14.24
N ARG A 2 62.20 -42.86 13.84
CA ARG A 2 61.04 -43.34 14.66
C ARG A 2 60.88 -42.50 15.93
N ILE A 3 59.88 -41.62 16.04
CA ILE A 3 58.49 -41.81 16.55
C ILE A 3 57.64 -40.61 16.00
N SER A 4 56.54 -40.73 15.26
CA SER A 4 55.16 -41.24 15.50
C SER A 4 54.19 -40.35 16.33
N ILE A 5 53.23 -39.75 15.59
CA ILE A 5 51.75 -39.70 15.76
C ILE A 5 51.12 -38.77 16.83
N PHE A 6 49.94 -38.26 16.45
CA PHE A 6 48.79 -37.67 17.20
C PHE A 6 48.67 -36.14 17.09
N HIS A 7 47.96 -35.62 16.09
CA HIS A 7 46.50 -35.35 16.11
C HIS A 7 46.08 -34.41 17.25
N LEU A 8 45.85 -33.14 16.93
CA LEU A 8 44.79 -32.34 17.53
C LEU A 8 44.32 -31.30 16.51
N LEU A 9 43.44 -31.80 15.65
CA LEU A 9 42.37 -31.05 15.01
C LEU A 9 41.67 -30.20 16.07
N ALA A 10 42.05 -28.93 16.21
CA ALA A 10 41.22 -27.93 16.89
C ALA A 10 40.13 -27.48 15.91
N ILE A 11 39.15 -28.36 15.78
CA ILE A 11 37.84 -28.10 15.21
C ILE A 11 37.20 -27.02 16.10
N CYS A 12 37.34 -25.75 15.72
CA CYS A 12 36.44 -24.70 16.19
C CYS A 12 35.11 -24.80 15.43
N THR A 13 34.43 -25.95 15.61
CA THR A 13 32.97 -26.06 15.40
C THR A 13 32.32 -25.70 16.71
N GLY A 14 31.84 -24.48 16.81
CA GLY A 14 31.22 -23.95 18.01
C GLY A 14 31.53 -22.46 18.05
N LEU A 15 30.66 -21.54 17.67
CA LEU A 15 29.22 -21.60 17.55
C LEU A 15 28.84 -21.24 16.10
N ALA A 16 28.20 -22.17 15.40
CA ALA A 16 27.10 -21.75 14.56
C ALA A 16 26.07 -21.20 15.54
N VAL A 17 26.19 -19.91 15.87
CA VAL A 17 25.04 -19.14 16.34
C VAL A 17 24.09 -19.27 15.17
N GLN A 18 23.20 -20.25 15.28
CA GLN A 18 21.93 -20.23 14.59
C GLN A 18 21.30 -18.93 15.08
N ALA A 19 21.64 -17.82 14.41
CA ALA A 19 20.75 -16.72 14.26
C ALA A 19 19.54 -17.35 13.58
N THR A 20 18.67 -17.95 14.39
CA THR A 20 17.28 -18.11 14.05
C THR A 20 16.86 -16.70 13.70
N ALA A 21 16.88 -16.39 12.41
CA ALA A 21 16.21 -15.25 11.86
C ALA A 21 14.74 -15.50 12.18
N PHE A 22 14.33 -15.14 13.40
CA PHE A 22 12.95 -14.95 13.73
C PHE A 22 12.50 -13.91 12.71
N ALA A 23 11.72 -14.35 11.72
CA ALA A 23 11.08 -13.44 10.80
C ALA A 23 10.29 -12.48 11.67
N TYR A 24 10.77 -11.24 11.78
CA TYR A 24 10.10 -10.22 12.53
C TYR A 24 8.70 -10.05 11.95
N ASP A 25 7.66 -10.16 12.77
CA ASP A 25 6.29 -9.89 12.33
C ASP A 25 6.00 -8.40 12.57
N CYS A 26 5.66 -7.68 11.50
CA CYS A 26 5.25 -6.28 11.64
C CYS A 26 4.04 -6.11 12.56
N ASN A 27 3.21 -7.14 12.73
CA ASN A 27 2.09 -7.11 13.67
C ASN A 27 2.53 -7.04 15.13
N ASP A 28 3.78 -7.36 15.47
CA ASP A 28 4.31 -7.18 16.83
C ASP A 28 4.60 -5.70 17.14
N SER A 29 4.66 -4.84 16.11
CA SER A 29 4.86 -3.40 16.28
C SER A 29 3.53 -2.67 16.51
N ALA A 30 3.37 -2.07 17.69
CA ALA A 30 2.21 -1.22 18.00
C ALA A 30 2.08 -0.02 17.04
N ALA A 31 3.21 0.52 16.57
CA ALA A 31 3.22 1.60 15.58
C ALA A 31 2.68 1.12 14.23
N TYR A 32 3.07 -0.09 13.80
CA TYR A 32 2.54 -0.71 12.59
C TYR A 32 1.04 -0.99 12.69
N GLN A 33 0.58 -1.58 13.80
CA GLN A 33 -0.86 -1.82 14.04
C GLN A 33 -1.69 -0.52 14.06
N SER A 34 -1.17 0.55 14.68
CA SER A 34 -1.80 1.87 14.67
C SER A 34 -1.88 2.42 13.24
N GLY A 35 -0.79 2.33 12.49
CA GLY A 35 -0.74 2.72 11.08
C GLY A 35 -1.71 1.95 10.19
N GLN A 36 -1.89 0.65 10.41
CA GLN A 36 -2.89 -0.14 9.68
C GLN A 36 -4.32 0.34 9.95
N ARG A 37 -4.63 0.76 11.18
CA ARG A 37 -5.94 1.34 11.52
C ARG A 37 -6.16 2.67 10.81
N GLU A 38 -5.16 3.53 10.76
CA GLU A 38 -5.20 4.77 9.98
C GLU A 38 -5.46 4.49 8.49
N LEU A 39 -4.73 3.55 7.89
CA LEU A 39 -4.92 3.14 6.51
C LEU A 39 -6.33 2.58 6.24
N ALA A 40 -6.89 1.84 7.20
CA ALA A 40 -8.26 1.34 7.10
C ALA A 40 -9.29 2.49 7.08
N LEU A 41 -9.08 3.53 7.89
CA LEU A 41 -9.93 4.73 7.88
C LEU A 41 -9.83 5.46 6.54
N VAL A 42 -8.63 5.62 5.99
CA VAL A 42 -8.43 6.24 4.67
C VAL A 42 -9.17 5.44 3.58
N ARG A 43 -9.03 4.11 3.56
CA ARG A 43 -9.75 3.26 2.60
C ARG A 43 -11.28 3.37 2.73
N SER A 44 -11.78 3.47 3.96
CA SER A 44 -13.21 3.67 4.23
C SER A 44 -13.70 5.02 3.67
N ALA A 45 -12.95 6.10 3.92
CA ALA A 45 -13.26 7.43 3.41
C ALA A 45 -13.27 7.47 1.87
N VAL A 46 -12.25 6.88 1.23
CA VAL A 46 -12.17 6.76 -0.23
C VAL A 46 -13.36 5.98 -0.81
N THR A 47 -13.76 4.88 -0.15
CA THR A 47 -14.92 4.08 -0.57
C THR A 47 -16.21 4.89 -0.46
N ALA A 48 -16.39 5.63 0.64
CA ALA A 48 -17.57 6.49 0.83
C ALA A 48 -17.66 7.58 -0.24
N GLN A 49 -16.54 8.20 -0.58
CA GLN A 49 -16.47 9.21 -1.64
C GLN A 49 -16.82 8.65 -3.02
N MET A 50 -16.32 7.45 -3.34
CA MET A 50 -16.70 6.76 -4.56
C MET A 50 -18.20 6.47 -4.59
N GLY A 51 -18.77 6.02 -3.47
CA GLY A 51 -20.20 5.81 -3.31
C GLY A 51 -21.01 7.08 -3.57
N TRP A 52 -20.58 8.22 -3.01
CA TRP A 52 -21.21 9.52 -3.24
C TRP A 52 -21.16 9.95 -4.71
N ALA A 53 -20.00 9.81 -5.37
CA ALA A 53 -19.85 10.13 -6.78
C ALA A 53 -20.78 9.28 -7.68
N VAL A 54 -20.92 7.98 -7.36
CA VAL A 54 -21.84 7.08 -8.06
C VAL A 54 -23.29 7.47 -7.81
N GLU A 55 -23.66 7.78 -6.56
CA GLU A 55 -25.01 8.24 -6.22
C GLU A 55 -25.37 9.55 -6.94
N PHE A 56 -24.41 10.48 -7.05
CA PHE A 56 -24.58 11.71 -7.80
C PHE A 56 -24.93 11.43 -9.27
N VAL A 57 -24.10 10.63 -9.96
CA VAL A 57 -24.33 10.27 -11.37
C VAL A 57 -25.67 9.56 -11.56
N GLN A 58 -26.02 8.64 -10.66
CA GLN A 58 -27.30 7.94 -10.67
C GLN A 58 -28.48 8.93 -10.61
N LYS A 59 -28.45 9.90 -9.68
CA LYS A 59 -29.53 10.88 -9.51
C LYS A 59 -29.60 11.86 -10.68
N GLU A 60 -28.47 12.40 -11.09
CA GLU A 60 -28.39 13.43 -12.13
C GLU A 60 -28.81 12.90 -13.50
N LYS A 61 -28.44 11.65 -13.81
CA LYS A 61 -28.70 11.03 -15.12
C LYS A 61 -29.87 10.05 -15.14
N GLY A 62 -30.44 9.71 -13.98
CA GLY A 62 -31.52 8.73 -13.87
C GLY A 62 -31.11 7.31 -14.30
N VAL A 63 -29.85 6.92 -14.08
CA VAL A 63 -29.29 5.62 -14.53
C VAL A 63 -29.18 4.59 -13.40
N SER A 64 -28.99 3.31 -13.75
CA SER A 64 -28.75 2.25 -12.76
C SER A 64 -27.41 2.44 -12.04
N PHE A 65 -27.27 1.80 -10.87
CA PHE A 65 -26.02 1.79 -10.12
C PHE A 65 -24.83 1.32 -10.97
N ASP A 66 -24.98 0.22 -11.72
CA ASP A 66 -23.90 -0.32 -12.55
C ASP A 66 -23.48 0.63 -13.68
N ALA A 67 -24.45 1.36 -14.25
CA ALA A 67 -24.17 2.36 -15.27
C ALA A 67 -23.43 3.57 -14.68
N ALA A 68 -23.90 4.07 -13.52
CA ALA A 68 -23.24 5.16 -12.80
C ALA A 68 -21.82 4.77 -12.35
N LEU A 69 -21.65 3.57 -11.79
CA LEU A 69 -20.34 3.05 -11.39
C LEU A 69 -19.38 2.96 -12.57
N ARG A 70 -19.84 2.42 -13.71
CA ARG A 70 -19.03 2.35 -14.93
C ARG A 70 -18.61 3.74 -15.40
N GLU A 71 -19.53 4.71 -15.34
CA GLU A 71 -19.22 6.08 -15.74
C GLU A 71 -18.17 6.72 -14.82
N VAL A 72 -18.32 6.58 -13.50
CA VAL A 72 -17.33 7.06 -12.53
C VAL A 72 -15.96 6.41 -12.78
N MET A 73 -15.91 5.11 -13.05
CA MET A 73 -14.66 4.43 -13.40
C MET A 73 -14.06 4.90 -14.72
N GLN A 74 -14.89 5.23 -15.72
CA GLN A 74 -14.45 5.72 -17.03
C GLN A 74 -14.01 7.19 -16.99
N ALA A 75 -14.62 8.00 -16.11
CA ALA A 75 -14.16 9.37 -15.85
C ALA A 75 -12.75 9.37 -15.26
N GLY A 76 -12.40 8.33 -14.50
CA GLY A 76 -11.02 8.01 -14.12
C GLY A 76 -10.15 7.50 -15.27
N GLY A 77 -10.52 7.73 -16.53
CA GLY A 77 -9.85 7.24 -17.72
C GLY A 77 -8.37 7.63 -17.81
N LEU A 78 -7.62 6.77 -18.50
CA LEU A 78 -6.15 6.65 -18.45
C LEU A 78 -5.38 7.95 -18.68
N ASP A 79 -5.89 8.92 -19.42
CA ASP A 79 -5.10 10.12 -19.74
C ASP A 79 -5.14 11.18 -18.64
N GLN A 80 -6.28 11.37 -17.96
CA GLN A 80 -6.43 12.41 -16.94
C GLN A 80 -5.93 11.96 -15.57
N THR A 81 -6.01 10.66 -15.29
CA THR A 81 -5.56 10.08 -14.02
C THR A 81 -4.20 9.40 -14.12
N ARG A 82 -3.57 9.41 -15.31
CA ARG A 82 -2.31 8.70 -15.60
C ARG A 82 -1.23 8.93 -14.56
N LEU A 83 -1.04 10.19 -14.18
CA LEU A 83 -0.01 10.58 -13.22
C LEU A 83 -0.20 9.87 -11.87
N TYR A 84 -1.46 9.71 -11.43
CA TYR A 84 -1.76 8.99 -10.20
C TYR A 84 -1.54 7.48 -10.39
N ASP A 85 -1.93 6.93 -11.55
CA ASP A 85 -1.73 5.51 -11.84
C ASP A 85 -0.26 5.12 -11.91
N ASP A 86 0.57 5.91 -12.59
CA ASP A 86 2.01 5.70 -12.65
C ASP A 86 2.65 5.74 -11.24
N GLN A 87 2.21 6.67 -10.39
CA GLN A 87 2.68 6.76 -9.01
C GLN A 87 2.19 5.59 -8.14
N LEU A 88 0.94 5.16 -8.30
CA LEU A 88 0.38 4.01 -7.58
C LEU A 88 1.09 2.73 -8.00
N ASP A 89 1.37 2.53 -9.28
CA ASP A 89 2.11 1.38 -9.78
C ASP A 89 3.54 1.36 -9.23
N GLU A 90 4.24 2.50 -9.23
CA GLU A 90 5.58 2.61 -8.66
C GLU A 90 5.59 2.29 -7.16
N LEU A 91 4.66 2.88 -6.39
CA LEU A 91 4.53 2.64 -4.95
C LEU A 91 4.10 1.19 -4.67
N GLY A 92 3.20 0.63 -5.48
CA GLY A 92 2.76 -0.76 -5.38
C GLY A 92 3.91 -1.75 -5.60
N ALA A 93 4.77 -1.48 -6.58
CA ALA A 93 5.99 -2.26 -6.81
C ALA A 93 6.97 -2.16 -5.62
N LYS A 94 7.14 -0.97 -5.05
CA LYS A 94 7.98 -0.77 -3.84
C LYS A 94 7.42 -1.53 -2.64
N ILE A 95 6.11 -1.47 -2.40
CA ILE A 95 5.42 -2.19 -1.33
C ILE A 95 5.60 -3.70 -1.50
N LYS A 96 5.36 -4.22 -2.71
CA LYS A 96 5.48 -5.65 -3.02
C LYS A 96 6.88 -6.21 -2.76
N ASN A 97 7.91 -5.38 -2.97
CA ASN A 97 9.31 -5.76 -2.80
C ASN A 97 9.89 -5.37 -1.44
N ALA A 98 9.11 -4.74 -0.56
CA ALA A 98 9.57 -4.30 0.75
C ALA A 98 9.80 -5.51 1.67
N LYS A 99 10.95 -5.52 2.34
CA LYS A 99 11.23 -6.49 3.40
C LYS A 99 10.50 -6.10 4.68
N HIS A 100 10.27 -7.08 5.53
CA HIS A 100 9.63 -6.92 6.83
C HIS A 100 10.43 -7.61 7.94
N ASP A 101 11.75 -7.68 7.77
CA ASP A 101 12.68 -8.44 8.63
C ASP A 101 13.16 -7.65 9.86
N SER A 102 12.71 -6.42 10.05
CA SER A 102 13.06 -5.58 11.20
C SER A 102 11.96 -4.54 11.50
N PRO A 103 11.93 -3.97 12.73
CA PRO A 103 11.04 -2.86 13.05
C PRO A 103 11.16 -1.69 12.06
N GLN A 104 12.38 -1.33 11.67
CA GLN A 104 12.65 -0.25 10.72
C GLN A 104 12.11 -0.59 9.32
N ALA A 105 12.21 -1.85 8.90
CA ALA A 105 11.65 -2.31 7.63
C ALA A 105 10.10 -2.24 7.64
N CYS A 106 9.47 -2.59 8.76
CA CYS A 106 8.02 -2.46 8.93
C CYS A 106 7.55 -0.99 8.95
N GLU A 107 8.30 -0.08 9.57
CA GLU A 107 8.02 1.36 9.52
C GLU A 107 8.16 1.92 8.10
N ALA A 108 9.20 1.50 7.37
CA ALA A 108 9.40 1.88 5.97
C ALA A 108 8.27 1.35 5.07
N LEU A 109 7.83 0.10 5.28
CA LEU A 109 6.66 -0.46 4.60
C LEU A 109 5.40 0.36 4.90
N LEU A 110 5.17 0.70 6.17
CA LEU A 110 4.01 1.51 6.55
C LEU A 110 4.03 2.89 5.88
N LEU A 111 5.21 3.51 5.77
CA LEU A 111 5.35 4.79 5.07
C LEU A 111 4.98 4.68 3.59
N LEU A 112 5.43 3.62 2.91
CA LEU A 112 5.07 3.36 1.51
C LEU A 112 3.56 3.15 1.36
N GLN A 113 2.94 2.39 2.28
CA GLN A 113 1.49 2.16 2.27
C GLN A 113 0.69 3.45 2.51
N ARG A 114 1.17 4.36 3.37
CA ARG A 114 0.58 5.69 3.57
C ARG A 114 0.68 6.55 2.32
N GLN A 115 1.83 6.57 1.66
CA GLN A 115 2.00 7.27 0.38
C GLN A 115 1.05 6.72 -0.68
N TYR A 116 0.97 5.40 -0.81
CA TYR A 116 0.05 4.74 -1.74
C TYR A 116 -1.41 5.13 -1.46
N ALA A 117 -1.84 5.06 -0.19
CA ALA A 117 -3.20 5.43 0.20
C ALA A 117 -3.49 6.91 -0.08
N TYR A 118 -2.54 7.80 0.16
CA TYR A 118 -2.68 9.23 -0.11
C TYR A 118 -2.84 9.52 -1.60
N ILE A 119 -2.00 8.95 -2.46
CA ILE A 119 -2.15 9.11 -3.93
C ILE A 119 -3.48 8.50 -4.40
N GLY A 120 -3.88 7.35 -3.86
CA GLY A 120 -5.16 6.73 -4.16
C GLY A 120 -6.35 7.62 -3.79
N GLN A 121 -6.28 8.29 -2.64
CA GLN A 121 -7.27 9.27 -2.21
C GLN A 121 -7.31 10.47 -3.16
N GLN A 122 -6.16 11.06 -3.50
CA GLN A 122 -6.09 12.18 -4.44
C GLN A 122 -6.67 11.84 -5.82
N LYS A 123 -6.41 10.62 -6.32
CA LYS A 123 -7.02 10.14 -7.57
C LYS A 123 -8.54 10.10 -7.45
N MET A 124 -9.07 9.57 -6.35
CA MET A 124 -10.51 9.47 -6.15
C MET A 124 -11.17 10.82 -5.93
N ASP A 125 -10.50 11.75 -5.23
CA ASP A 125 -10.91 13.15 -5.11
C ASP A 125 -11.05 13.81 -6.48
N PHE A 126 -10.04 13.62 -7.34
CA PHE A 126 -10.04 14.16 -8.70
C PHE A 126 -11.19 13.58 -9.53
N VAL A 127 -11.38 12.26 -9.51
CA VAL A 127 -12.47 11.60 -10.24
C VAL A 127 -13.84 12.06 -9.74
N ALA A 128 -14.03 12.14 -8.42
CA ALA A 128 -15.28 12.59 -7.82
C ALA A 128 -15.63 14.00 -8.31
N LYS A 129 -14.68 14.95 -8.25
CA LYS A 129 -14.89 16.32 -8.74
C LYS A 129 -15.19 16.40 -10.23
N LEU A 130 -14.52 15.56 -11.03
CA LEU A 130 -14.74 15.50 -12.47
C LEU A 130 -16.16 15.06 -12.81
N VAL A 131 -16.71 14.07 -12.10
CA VAL A 131 -18.08 13.58 -12.37
C VAL A 131 -19.17 14.44 -11.74
N THR A 132 -18.90 15.09 -10.61
CA THR A 132 -19.89 15.94 -9.94
C THR A 132 -19.88 17.39 -10.42
N GLY A 133 -18.83 17.80 -11.12
CA GLY A 133 -18.70 19.17 -11.63
C GLY A 133 -18.41 20.21 -10.53
N GLU A 134 -17.98 19.78 -9.34
CA GLU A 134 -17.66 20.71 -8.24
C GLU A 134 -16.54 21.71 -8.60
N ASP A 135 -15.65 21.38 -9.53
CA ASP A 135 -14.65 22.33 -10.04
C ASP A 135 -15.22 23.36 -11.05
N ALA A 136 -16.40 23.09 -11.64
CA ALA A 136 -17.06 23.97 -12.61
C ALA A 136 -18.07 24.93 -11.94
N ALA A 137 -18.63 24.56 -10.78
CA ALA A 137 -19.64 25.34 -10.07
C ALA A 137 -19.11 26.61 -9.36
N THR A 138 -17.80 26.85 -9.38
CA THR A 138 -17.13 28.02 -8.77
C THR A 138 -16.62 29.06 -9.79
N ARG A 139 -17.04 28.97 -11.06
CA ARG A 139 -16.74 29.97 -12.11
C ARG A 139 -17.99 30.67 -12.63
#